data_AF-A0A524M2L4-F1
#
_entry.id   AF-A0A524M2L4-F1
#
_cell.length_a   1.000
_cell.length_b   1.000
_cell.length_c   1.000
_cell.angle_alpha   90.00
_cell.angle_beta   90.00
_cell.angle_gamma   90.00
#
_symmetry.space_group_name_H-M   'P 1'
#
loop_
_entity.id
_entity.type
_entity.pdbx_description
1 polymer ?
#
loop_
_entity_poly.entity_id
_entity_poly.type
_entity_poly.pdbx_seq_one_letter_code
_entity_poly.pdbx_strand_id
1 'polypeptide(L)'
;FIFIPNLDWPTSIETLWFIYGWGFAWLQIAFVAIIFIISFWVPRWFCRWLCPSGWLYSIFSREALIGIGRNPARCTPDTCNVCEVVCPMNIRIRKFPYQHMHSPDCIMCLECKSHCPNNAIVLRFS
;
A
#
# COMPACT_ATOMS: atom_id res chain seq x y z
N PHE A 1 40.74 -5.83 28.43
CA PHE A 1 39.90 -6.40 27.35
C PHE A 1 40.81 -6.88 26.24
N ILE A 2 41.19 -8.16 26.29
CA ILE A 2 42.08 -8.79 25.30
C ILE A 2 41.17 -9.37 24.22
N PHE A 3 41.20 -8.79 23.02
CA PHE A 3 40.56 -9.37 21.83
C PHE A 3 41.48 -10.47 21.28
N ILE A 4 41.07 -11.73 21.44
CA ILE A 4 41.75 -12.90 20.86
C ILE A 4 41.07 -13.17 19.51
N PRO A 5 41.78 -13.10 18.37
CA PRO A 5 41.16 -13.03 17.04
C PRO A 5 40.78 -14.38 16.40
N ASN A 6 40.89 -15.52 17.08
CA ASN A 6 40.64 -16.85 16.48
C ASN A 6 40.08 -17.86 17.50
N LEU A 7 38.79 -17.76 17.87
CA LEU A 7 38.14 -18.83 18.63
C LEU A 7 36.67 -18.97 18.21
N ASP A 8 36.42 -19.88 17.27
CA ASP A 8 35.13 -20.10 16.58
C ASP A 8 34.14 -20.99 17.37
N TRP A 9 34.36 -21.20 18.67
CA TRP A 9 33.53 -22.08 19.50
C TRP A 9 33.37 -21.57 20.94
N PRO A 10 32.16 -21.66 21.56
CA PRO A 10 31.89 -21.04 22.84
C PRO A 10 32.56 -21.83 23.98
N THR A 11 33.46 -21.17 24.72
CA THR A 11 34.15 -21.77 25.87
C THR A 11 33.65 -21.22 27.22
N SER A 12 32.73 -20.25 27.25
CA SER A 12 32.21 -19.66 28.48
C SER A 12 30.81 -19.02 28.36
N ILE A 13 30.10 -18.92 29.49
CA ILE A 13 28.72 -18.41 29.62
C ILE A 13 28.60 -16.94 29.15
N GLU A 14 29.69 -16.17 29.22
CA GLU A 14 29.72 -14.76 28.78
C GLU A 14 29.77 -14.59 27.25
N THR A 15 30.12 -15.66 26.50
CA THR A 15 30.17 -15.63 25.02
C THR A 15 28.84 -16.03 24.36
N LEU A 16 27.80 -16.34 25.14
CA LEU A 16 26.45 -16.69 24.65
C LEU A 16 25.77 -15.55 23.87
N TRP A 17 26.17 -14.29 24.09
CA TRP A 17 25.65 -13.14 23.32
C TRP A 17 25.99 -13.22 21.83
N PHE A 18 27.06 -13.92 21.44
CA PHE A 18 27.46 -14.07 20.03
C PHE A 18 26.48 -14.97 19.24
N ILE A 19 25.99 -16.04 19.87
CA ILE A 19 24.98 -16.95 19.31
C ILE A 19 23.62 -16.26 19.24
N TYR A 20 23.27 -15.51 20.29
CA TYR A 20 22.02 -14.73 20.33
C TYR A 20 22.05 -13.58 19.30
N GLY A 21 23.17 -12.87 19.15
CA GLY A 21 23.34 -11.76 18.23
C GLY A 21 23.34 -12.18 16.77
N TRP A 22 24.09 -13.23 16.41
CA TRP A 22 24.06 -13.75 15.04
C TRP A 22 22.73 -14.42 14.71
N GLY A 23 22.15 -15.22 15.61
CA GLY A 23 20.83 -15.84 15.39
C GLY A 23 19.73 -14.81 15.12
N PHE A 24 19.68 -13.73 15.91
CA PHE A 24 18.72 -12.64 15.69
C PHE A 24 18.98 -11.86 14.39
N ALA A 25 20.23 -11.67 14.01
CA ALA A 25 20.58 -10.97 12.77
C ALA A 25 20.06 -11.73 11.53
N TRP A 26 20.25 -13.06 11.48
CA TRP A 26 19.71 -13.89 10.40
C TRP A 26 18.17 -13.88 10.37
N LEU A 27 17.52 -13.88 11.53
CA LEU A 27 16.06 -13.79 11.65
C LEU A 27 15.53 -12.43 11.15
N GLN A 28 16.20 -11.32 11.49
CA GLN A 28 15.83 -9.98 10.99
C GLN A 28 16.00 -9.87 9.47
N ILE A 29 17.11 -10.36 8.93
CA ILE A 29 17.36 -10.34 7.48
C ILE A 29 16.30 -11.17 6.74
N ALA A 30 15.97 -12.36 7.24
CA ALA A 30 14.92 -13.20 6.68
C ALA A 30 13.55 -12.49 6.71
N PHE A 31 13.21 -11.83 7.81
CA PHE A 31 11.95 -11.09 7.95
C PHE A 31 11.84 -9.93 6.95
N VAL A 32 12.91 -9.14 6.79
CA VAL A 32 12.96 -8.04 5.81
C VAL A 32 12.88 -8.57 4.39
N ALA A 33 13.60 -9.66 4.06
CA ALA A 33 13.56 -10.28 2.75
C ALA A 33 12.16 -10.78 2.38
N ILE A 34 11.45 -11.43 3.32
CA ILE A 34 10.08 -11.90 3.12
C ILE A 34 9.14 -10.72 2.84
N ILE A 35 9.24 -9.62 3.60
CA ILE A 35 8.43 -8.42 3.38
C ILE A 35 8.71 -7.82 2.00
N PHE A 36 9.98 -7.76 1.58
CA PHE A 36 10.36 -7.26 0.25
C PHE A 36 9.80 -8.11 -0.89
N ILE A 37 9.87 -9.44 -0.76
CA ILE A 37 9.32 -10.38 -1.75
C ILE A 37 7.80 -10.23 -1.85
N ILE A 38 7.11 -10.11 -0.71
CA ILE A 38 5.66 -9.88 -0.67
C ILE A 38 5.29 -8.51 -1.27
N SER A 39 6.10 -7.47 -1.01
CA SER A 39 5.91 -6.13 -1.56
C SER A 39 6.01 -6.09 -3.10
N PHE A 40 6.85 -6.97 -3.68
CA PHE A 40 7.00 -7.06 -5.13
C PHE A 40 5.76 -7.69 -5.82
N TRP A 41 5.09 -8.64 -5.16
CA TRP A 41 3.99 -9.40 -5.78
C TRP A 41 2.62 -8.74 -5.64
N VAL A 42 2.39 -7.95 -4.58
CA VAL A 42 1.13 -7.24 -4.41
C VAL A 42 1.42 -5.75 -4.20
N PRO A 43 1.21 -4.89 -5.22
CA PRO A 43 1.39 -3.47 -5.03
C PRO A 43 0.50 -3.00 -3.88
N ARG A 44 1.13 -2.52 -2.81
CA ARG A 44 0.48 -1.78 -1.71
C ARG A 44 -0.45 -2.61 -0.78
N TRP A 45 -0.37 -3.94 -0.76
CA TRP A 45 -1.13 -4.74 0.23
C TRP A 45 -0.73 -4.40 1.66
N PHE A 46 0.56 -4.21 1.90
CA PHE A 46 1.09 -3.76 3.18
C PHE A 46 0.54 -2.38 3.56
N CYS A 47 0.48 -1.43 2.62
CA CYS A 47 -0.12 -0.11 2.83
C CYS A 47 -1.63 -0.16 3.14
N ARG A 48 -2.36 -1.11 2.57
CA ARG A 48 -3.82 -1.22 2.74
C ARG A 48 -4.22 -1.93 4.05
N TRP A 49 -3.45 -2.90 4.51
CA TRP A 49 -3.86 -3.78 5.63
C TRP A 49 -2.96 -3.70 6.86
N LEU A 50 -1.67 -3.42 6.70
CA LEU A 50 -0.69 -3.51 7.78
C LEU A 50 -0.10 -2.16 8.21
N CYS A 51 -0.20 -1.13 7.37
CA CYS A 51 0.50 0.12 7.60
C CYS A 51 -0.28 1.06 8.55
N PRO A 52 0.23 1.36 9.76
CA PRO A 52 -0.43 2.26 10.71
C PRO A 52 -0.59 3.68 10.17
N SER A 53 0.27 4.11 9.23
CA SER A 53 0.12 5.43 8.58
C SER A 53 -1.05 5.47 7.60
N GLY A 54 -1.42 4.35 6.96
CA GLY A 54 -2.56 4.29 6.04
C GLY A 54 -3.90 4.62 6.73
N TRP A 55 -4.05 4.20 8.00
CA TRP A 55 -5.20 4.54 8.82
C TRP A 55 -5.25 6.02 9.19
N LEU A 56 -4.11 6.64 9.53
CA LEU A 56 -4.02 8.08 9.76
C LEU A 56 -4.35 8.89 8.50
N TYR A 57 -3.83 8.49 7.33
CA TYR A 57 -4.16 9.16 6.07
C TYR A 57 -5.63 8.99 5.67
N SER A 58 -6.23 7.84 5.97
CA SER A 58 -7.68 7.61 5.78
C SER A 58 -8.52 8.64 6.55
N ILE A 59 -8.11 8.97 7.79
CA ILE A 59 -8.79 9.98 8.62
C ILE A 59 -8.60 11.40 8.06
N PHE A 60 -7.37 11.79 7.69
CA PHE A 60 -7.05 13.12 7.13
C PHE A 60 -7.40 13.30 5.64
N SER A 61 -7.84 12.24 4.97
CA SER A 61 -8.29 12.32 3.58
C SER A 61 -9.75 12.75 3.48
N ARG A 62 -10.54 12.68 4.56
CA ARG A 62 -11.97 13.07 4.58
C ARG A 62 -12.19 14.53 4.13
N GLU A 63 -11.17 15.34 4.25
CA GLU A 63 -11.11 16.77 3.95
C GLU A 63 -10.45 17.05 2.59
N ALA A 64 -10.29 16.05 1.73
CA ALA A 64 -9.76 16.26 0.40
C ALA A 64 -10.70 17.18 -0.40
N LEU A 65 -10.29 18.44 -0.56
CA LEU A 65 -10.98 19.46 -1.38
C LEU A 65 -11.11 19.05 -2.87
N ILE A 66 -10.41 18.00 -3.29
CA ILE A 66 -10.35 17.51 -4.65
C ILE A 66 -10.96 16.11 -4.69
N GLY A 67 -12.09 15.98 -5.39
CA GLY A 67 -12.77 14.72 -5.63
C GLY A 67 -12.80 14.34 -7.11
N ILE A 68 -13.20 13.09 -7.35
CA ILE A 68 -13.42 12.58 -8.70
C ILE A 68 -14.92 12.50 -8.94
N GLY A 69 -15.38 13.02 -10.08
CA GLY A 69 -16.77 12.93 -10.53
C GLY A 69 -16.89 12.06 -11.78
N ARG A 70 -18.09 11.57 -12.03
CA ARG A 70 -18.47 10.86 -13.25
C ARG A 70 -19.52 11.65 -14.00
N ASN A 71 -19.37 11.78 -15.31
CA ASN A 71 -20.42 12.35 -16.15
C ASN A 71 -21.45 11.25 -16.51
N PRO A 72 -22.72 11.35 -16.07
CA PRO A 72 -23.72 10.33 -16.34
C PRO A 72 -24.03 10.17 -17.83
N ALA A 73 -23.81 11.20 -18.65
CA ALA A 73 -24.04 11.12 -20.09
C ALA A 73 -23.00 10.27 -20.85
N ARG A 74 -21.80 10.09 -20.28
CA ARG A 74 -20.68 9.36 -20.91
C ARG A 74 -20.34 8.05 -20.20
N CYS A 75 -20.73 7.91 -18.94
CA CYS A 75 -20.46 6.72 -18.14
C CYS A 75 -21.55 5.67 -18.40
N THR A 76 -21.16 4.49 -18.87
CA THR A 76 -22.05 3.32 -19.04
C THR A 76 -21.72 2.28 -17.97
N PRO A 77 -22.23 2.41 -16.72
CA PRO A 77 -21.82 1.57 -15.59
C PRO A 77 -22.25 0.09 -15.74
N ASP A 78 -23.27 -0.19 -16.56
CA ASP A 78 -23.78 -1.54 -16.79
C ASP A 78 -22.87 -2.38 -17.70
N THR A 79 -22.09 -1.72 -18.56
CA THR A 79 -21.24 -2.38 -19.57
C THR A 79 -19.75 -2.17 -19.34
N CYS A 80 -19.34 -1.21 -18.51
CA CYS A 80 -17.94 -0.85 -18.29
C CYS A 80 -17.53 -1.00 -16.82
N ASN A 81 -16.44 -1.74 -16.59
CA ASN A 81 -15.83 -1.93 -15.26
C ASN A 81 -14.33 -1.56 -15.23
N VAL A 82 -13.80 -0.97 -16.30
CA VAL A 82 -12.35 -0.69 -16.47
C VAL A 82 -11.79 0.11 -15.30
N CYS A 83 -12.55 1.10 -14.81
CA CYS A 83 -12.14 1.95 -13.70
C CYS A 83 -11.94 1.18 -12.38
N GLU A 84 -12.69 0.10 -12.14
CA GLU A 84 -12.52 -0.74 -10.94
C GLU A 84 -11.36 -1.71 -11.09
N VAL A 85 -11.14 -2.25 -12.30
CA VAL A 85 -10.07 -3.21 -12.62
C VAL A 85 -8.69 -2.55 -12.55
N VAL A 86 -8.57 -1.33 -13.08
CA VAL A 86 -7.31 -0.57 -13.11
C VAL A 86 -6.97 0.07 -11.76
N CYS A 87 -7.96 0.20 -10.85
CA CYS A 87 -7.73 0.86 -9.57
C CYS A 87 -6.79 0.04 -8.68
N PRO A 88 -5.58 0.53 -8.34
CA PRO A 88 -4.64 -0.21 -7.49
C PRO A 88 -5.16 -0.39 -6.05
N MET A 89 -6.10 0.48 -5.64
CA MET A 89 -6.77 0.41 -4.35
C MET A 89 -8.06 -0.44 -4.39
N ASN A 90 -8.41 -1.00 -5.55
CA ASN A 90 -9.59 -1.85 -5.76
C ASN A 90 -10.87 -1.24 -5.12
N ILE A 91 -11.12 0.02 -5.44
CA ILE A 91 -12.27 0.79 -4.92
C ILE A 91 -13.46 0.55 -5.86
N ARG A 92 -14.64 0.31 -5.29
CA ARG A 92 -15.89 0.12 -6.04
C ARG A 92 -16.48 1.45 -6.49
N ILE A 93 -15.86 2.06 -7.49
CA ILE A 93 -16.21 3.40 -8.04
C ILE A 93 -17.70 3.48 -8.43
N ARG A 94 -18.31 2.38 -8.88
CA ARG A 94 -19.70 2.39 -9.36
C ARG A 94 -20.73 2.67 -8.27
N LYS A 95 -20.43 2.32 -7.01
CA LYS A 95 -21.36 2.51 -5.87
C LYS A 95 -21.47 3.95 -5.38
N PHE A 96 -20.52 4.81 -5.73
CA PHE A 96 -20.49 6.20 -5.29
C PHE A 96 -21.34 7.11 -6.20
N PRO A 97 -21.84 8.23 -5.69
CA PRO A 97 -22.64 9.17 -6.50
C PRO A 97 -21.84 9.76 -7.67
N TYR A 98 -22.57 10.18 -8.72
CA TYR A 98 -21.95 10.70 -9.94
C TYR A 98 -21.28 12.07 -9.75
N GLN A 99 -21.84 12.94 -8.91
CA GLN A 99 -21.31 14.30 -8.76
C GLN A 99 -19.95 14.33 -8.06
N HIS A 100 -19.82 13.64 -6.93
CA HIS A 100 -18.63 13.68 -6.09
C HIS A 100 -18.38 12.32 -5.44
N MET A 101 -17.38 11.60 -5.92
CA MET A 101 -16.89 10.39 -5.30
C MET A 101 -15.68 10.72 -4.43
N HIS A 102 -15.87 10.57 -3.12
CA HIS A 102 -14.80 10.60 -2.15
C HIS A 102 -14.76 9.28 -1.38
N SER A 103 -13.63 8.59 -1.45
CA SER A 103 -13.37 7.40 -0.63
C SER A 103 -12.03 7.59 0.07
N PRO A 104 -11.93 7.32 1.37
CA PRO A 104 -10.71 7.58 2.12
C PRO A 104 -9.54 6.66 1.74
N ASP A 105 -9.83 5.56 1.03
CA ASP A 105 -8.82 4.69 0.43
C ASP A 105 -8.30 5.21 -0.92
N CYS A 106 -8.88 6.29 -1.48
CA CYS A 106 -8.45 6.84 -2.76
C CYS A 106 -7.21 7.71 -2.58
N ILE A 107 -6.12 7.26 -3.18
CA ILE A 107 -4.82 7.95 -3.22
C ILE A 107 -4.70 8.99 -4.36
N MET A 108 -5.79 9.30 -5.07
CA MET A 108 -5.81 10.21 -6.23
C MET A 108 -4.71 9.93 -7.28
N CYS A 109 -4.48 8.65 -7.60
CA CYS A 109 -3.52 8.25 -8.65
C CYS A 109 -3.97 8.58 -10.09
N LEU A 110 -5.25 8.90 -10.29
CA LEU A 110 -5.86 9.24 -11.60
C LEU A 110 -5.79 8.16 -12.69
N GLU A 111 -5.38 6.94 -12.35
CA GLU A 111 -5.34 5.80 -13.28
C GLU A 111 -6.70 5.47 -13.90
N CYS A 112 -7.77 5.70 -13.12
CA CYS A 112 -9.13 5.53 -13.63
C CYS A 112 -9.45 6.52 -14.76
N LYS A 113 -8.89 7.74 -14.74
CA LYS A 113 -9.09 8.76 -15.77
C LYS A 113 -8.30 8.44 -17.03
N SER A 114 -7.05 8.00 -16.90
CA SER A 114 -6.17 7.66 -18.04
C SER A 114 -6.71 6.48 -18.84
N HIS A 115 -7.22 5.44 -18.17
CA HIS A 115 -7.71 4.22 -18.81
C HIS A 115 -9.22 4.21 -19.14
N CYS A 116 -9.94 5.31 -18.92
CA CYS A 116 -11.37 5.35 -19.22
C CYS A 116 -11.63 5.47 -20.73
N PRO A 117 -12.29 4.48 -21.38
CA PRO A 117 -12.54 4.53 -22.83
C PRO A 117 -13.48 5.67 -23.25
N ASN A 118 -14.45 6.01 -22.39
CA ASN A 118 -15.44 7.04 -22.67
C ASN A 118 -15.03 8.43 -22.15
N ASN A 119 -13.84 8.53 -21.53
CA ASN A 119 -13.33 9.75 -20.89
C ASN A 119 -14.40 10.45 -20.01
N ALA A 120 -15.12 9.63 -19.23
CA ALA A 120 -16.29 10.05 -18.45
C ALA A 120 -15.92 10.59 -17.06
N ILE A 121 -14.65 10.44 -16.66
CA ILE A 121 -14.15 10.77 -15.33
C ILE A 121 -13.58 12.19 -15.35
N VAL A 122 -14.09 13.04 -14.48
CA VAL A 122 -13.72 14.45 -14.37
C VAL A 122 -13.24 14.76 -12.96
N LEU A 123 -12.29 15.68 -12.83
CA LEU A 123 -11.90 16.21 -11.54
C LEU A 123 -12.90 17.28 -11.14
N ARG A 124 -13.38 17.22 -9.90
CA ARG A 124 -14.28 18.23 -9.33
C ARG A 124 -13.72 18.68 -7.99
N PHE A 125 -13.62 19.99 -7.83
CA PHE A 125 -13.37 20.61 -6.54
C PHE A 125 -14.69 20.62 -5.77
N SER A 126 -14.64 20.27 -4.48
CA SER A 126 -15.80 20.30 -3.57
C SER A 126 -16.19 21.72 -3.23
#